data_AF-A0A438J908-F1
#
_entry.id   AF-A0A438J908-F1
#
_cell.length_a   1.000
_cell.length_b   1.000
_cell.length_c   1.000
_cell.angle_alpha   90.00
_cell.angle_beta   90.00
_cell.angle_gamma   90.00
#
_symmetry.space_group_name_H-M   'P 1'
#
loop_
_entity.id
_entity.type
_entity.pdbx_description
1 polymer ?
#
loop_
_entity_poly.entity_id
_entity_poly.type
_entity_poly.pdbx_seq_one_letter_code
_entity_poly.pdbx_strand_id
1 'polypeptide(L)'
;MFICPHTGVALAALIKLRNSGVIGPTDRTVVVSTAHGLKFTQSKVDYHSKKIPDLACRFANPPVEVKADFGAVIDVLKKHLSSKTRKH
;
A
#
# COMPACT_ATOMS: atom_id res chain seq x y z
N MET A 1 -4.69 -6.34 2.56
CA MET A 1 -4.51 -7.54 1.71
C MET A 1 -3.02 -7.77 1.46
N PHE A 2 -2.60 -9.00 1.18
CA PHE A 2 -1.22 -9.33 0.77
C PHE A 2 -1.22 -10.02 -0.60
N ILE A 3 -1.36 -9.22 -1.65
CA ILE A 3 -1.66 -9.68 -3.02
C ILE A 3 -0.40 -9.91 -3.86
N CYS A 4 -0.51 -10.70 -4.93
CA CYS A 4 0.52 -10.80 -5.96
C CYS A 4 0.53 -9.54 -6.87
N PRO A 5 1.61 -9.31 -7.64
CA PRO A 5 1.70 -8.17 -8.56
C PRO A 5 0.58 -8.12 -9.61
N HIS A 6 0.14 -9.27 -10.13
CA HIS A 6 -0.93 -9.34 -11.14
C HIS A 6 -2.28 -8.85 -10.62
N THR A 7 -2.60 -9.09 -9.35
CA THR A 7 -3.78 -8.48 -8.72
C THR A 7 -3.65 -6.95 -8.67
N GLY A 8 -2.44 -6.42 -8.51
CA GLY A 8 -2.18 -4.98 -8.63
C GLY A 8 -2.47 -4.43 -10.03
N VAL A 9 -2.08 -5.16 -11.08
CA VAL A 9 -2.43 -4.83 -12.47
C VAL A 9 -3.94 -4.86 -12.68
N ALA A 10 -4.62 -5.88 -12.17
CA ALA A 10 -6.07 -6.01 -12.26
C ALA A 10 -6.80 -4.84 -11.55
N LEU A 11 -6.33 -4.44 -10.36
CA LEU A 11 -6.87 -3.28 -9.65
C LEU A 11 -6.58 -1.97 -10.39
N ALA A 12 -5.41 -1.82 -11.02
CA ALA A 12 -5.11 -0.64 -11.83
C ALA A 12 -6.04 -0.53 -13.05
N ALA A 13 -6.33 -1.65 -13.72
CA ALA A 13 -7.32 -1.70 -14.80
C ALA A 13 -8.73 -1.38 -14.29
N LEU A 14 -9.14 -1.99 -13.17
CA LEU A 14 -10.42 -1.72 -12.53
C LEU A 14 -10.60 -0.23 -12.19
N ILE A 15 -9.58 0.41 -11.59
CA ILE A 15 -9.62 1.85 -11.28
C ILE A 15 -9.81 2.68 -12.56
N LYS A 16 -9.07 2.36 -13.63
CA LYS A 16 -9.20 3.04 -14.93
C LYS A 16 -10.62 2.88 -15.50
N LEU A 17 -11.15 1.67 -15.52
CA LEU A 17 -12.49 1.36 -16.05
C LEU A 17 -13.61 1.97 -15.21
N ARG A 18 -13.42 2.07 -13.88
CA ARG A 18 -14.34 2.81 -13.01
C ARG A 18 -14.30 4.30 -13.33
N ASN A 19 -13.11 4.87 -13.48
CA ASN A 19 -12.95 6.30 -13.79
C ASN A 19 -13.49 6.66 -15.19
N SER A 20 -13.46 5.74 -16.15
CA SER A 20 -14.09 5.93 -17.48
C SER A 20 -15.58 5.55 -17.52
N GLY A 21 -16.18 5.17 -16.39
CA GLY A 21 -17.60 4.78 -16.30
C GLY A 21 -17.96 3.45 -16.97
N VAL A 22 -16.97 2.65 -17.39
CA VAL A 22 -17.21 1.33 -18.01
C VAL A 22 -17.64 0.30 -16.96
N ILE A 23 -17.11 0.40 -15.73
CA ILE A 23 -17.56 -0.36 -14.57
C ILE A 23 -18.23 0.61 -13.60
N GLY A 24 -19.51 0.38 -13.30
CA GLY A 24 -20.31 1.17 -12.38
C GLY A 24 -19.91 0.98 -10.91
N PRO A 25 -20.26 1.93 -10.02
CA PRO A 25 -19.90 1.86 -8.60
C PRO A 25 -20.58 0.72 -7.84
N THR A 26 -21.70 0.21 -8.35
CA THR A 26 -22.51 -0.87 -7.76
C THR A 26 -22.35 -2.19 -8.48
N ASP A 27 -21.51 -2.26 -9.52
CA ASP A 27 -21.32 -3.47 -10.30
C ASP A 27 -20.63 -4.53 -9.45
N ARG A 28 -21.22 -5.73 -9.39
CA ARG A 28 -20.59 -6.87 -8.75
C ARG A 28 -19.35 -7.27 -9.55
N THR A 29 -18.20 -6.81 -9.08
CA THR A 29 -16.91 -7.04 -9.71
C THR A 29 -16.09 -8.05 -8.93
N VAL A 30 -15.55 -9.06 -9.61
CA VAL A 30 -14.65 -10.07 -9.02
C VAL A 30 -13.27 -9.94 -9.65
N VAL A 31 -12.24 -9.75 -8.81
CA VAL A 31 -10.84 -9.76 -9.24
C VAL A 31 -10.23 -11.12 -8.93
N VAL A 32 -9.65 -11.76 -9.93
CA VAL A 32 -9.02 -13.09 -9.77
C VAL A 32 -7.56 -12.92 -9.35
N SER A 33 -7.23 -13.40 -8.15
CA SER A 33 -5.84 -13.47 -7.66
C SER A 33 -5.26 -14.85 -7.95
N THR A 34 -4.37 -14.94 -8.93
CA THR A 34 -3.86 -16.23 -9.44
C THR A 34 -2.69 -16.81 -8.62
N ALA A 35 -2.12 -16.03 -7.72
CA ALA A 35 -1.02 -16.46 -6.87
C ALA A 35 -1.10 -15.85 -5.47
N HIS A 36 -0.61 -16.59 -4.47
CA HIS A 36 -0.50 -16.08 -3.10
C HIS A 36 0.61 -15.02 -3.02
N GLY A 37 0.36 -13.91 -2.34
CA GLY A 37 1.35 -12.83 -2.18
C GLY A 37 2.66 -13.23 -1.49
N LEU A 38 2.70 -14.35 -0.74
CA LEU A 38 3.90 -14.85 -0.06
C LEU A 38 5.00 -15.26 -1.04
N LYS A 39 4.65 -15.55 -2.30
CA LYS A 39 5.63 -15.77 -3.37
C LYS A 39 6.37 -14.50 -3.80
N PHE A 40 5.94 -13.32 -3.35
CA PHE A 40 6.43 -12.01 -3.79
C PHE A 40 6.88 -11.12 -2.63
N THR A 41 7.32 -11.71 -1.53
CA THR A 41 7.81 -10.96 -0.35
C THR A 41 8.98 -10.05 -0.70
N GLN A 42 9.98 -10.53 -1.47
CA GLN A 42 11.14 -9.74 -1.85
C GLN A 42 10.75 -8.47 -2.62
N SER A 43 9.87 -8.59 -3.62
CA SER A 43 9.36 -7.43 -4.37
C SER A 43 8.71 -6.37 -3.45
N LYS A 44 8.00 -6.81 -2.40
CA LYS A 44 7.41 -5.89 -1.42
C LYS A 44 8.47 -5.27 -0.51
N VAL A 45 9.46 -6.05 -0.07
CA VAL A 45 10.60 -5.54 0.71
C VAL A 45 11.33 -4.46 -0.09
N ASP A 46 11.61 -4.70 -1.37
CA ASP A 46 12.29 -3.75 -2.24
C ASP A 46 11.46 -2.47 -2.43
N TYR A 47 10.15 -2.60 -2.63
CA TYR A 47 9.24 -1.44 -2.71
C TYR A 47 9.22 -0.63 -1.41
N HIS A 48 9.00 -1.26 -0.26
CA HIS A 48 8.90 -0.55 1.03
C HIS A 48 10.26 -0.03 1.53
N SER A 49 11.37 -0.59 1.05
CA SER A 49 12.74 -0.12 1.31
C SER A 49 13.25 0.87 0.26
N LYS A 50 12.41 1.26 -0.73
CA LYS A 50 12.77 2.16 -1.84
C LYS A 50 14.00 1.71 -2.65
N LYS A 51 14.14 0.41 -2.88
CA LYS A 51 15.27 -0.23 -3.58
C LYS A 51 14.99 -0.56 -5.05
N ILE A 52 13.82 -0.21 -5.57
CA ILE A 52 13.47 -0.45 -6.98
C ILE A 52 13.95 0.75 -7.82
N PRO A 53 14.93 0.57 -8.74
CA PRO A 53 15.40 1.64 -9.62
C PRO A 53 14.26 2.24 -10.44
N ASP A 54 14.32 3.55 -10.69
CA ASP A 54 13.36 4.31 -11.50
C ASP A 54 11.90 4.27 -11.01
N LEU A 55 11.66 3.76 -9.80
CA LEU A 55 10.34 3.72 -9.18
C LEU A 55 10.32 4.56 -7.90
N ALA A 56 9.50 5.59 -7.90
CA ALA A 56 9.39 6.53 -6.76
C ALA A 56 8.93 5.90 -5.43
N CYS A 57 8.39 4.67 -5.45
CA CYS A 57 7.91 3.94 -4.27
C CYS A 57 7.04 4.84 -3.35
N ARG A 58 6.11 5.58 -3.95
CA ARG A 58 5.35 6.69 -3.31
C ARG A 58 4.58 6.27 -2.05
N PHE A 59 4.19 4.99 -1.96
CA PHE A 59 3.47 4.43 -0.82
C PHE A 59 4.35 3.51 0.05
N ALA A 60 5.68 3.64 -0.04
CA ALA A 60 6.59 2.92 0.83
C ALA A 60 6.30 3.24 2.31
N ASN A 61 6.50 2.23 3.16
CA ASN A 61 6.25 2.30 4.60
C ASN A 61 7.43 1.63 5.30
N PRO A 62 8.62 2.24 5.25
CA PRO A 62 9.78 1.70 5.94
C PRO A 62 9.59 1.79 7.46
N PRO A 63 10.34 1.00 8.24
CA PRO A 63 10.45 1.22 9.68
C PRO A 63 10.86 2.67 9.99
N VAL A 64 10.35 3.20 11.10
CA VAL A 64 10.75 4.50 11.63
C VAL A 64 11.71 4.24 12.78
N GLU A 65 12.97 4.60 12.60
CA GLU A 65 13.98 4.51 13.65
C GLU A 65 13.69 5.54 14.75
N VAL A 66 13.73 5.09 16.01
CA VAL A 66 13.45 5.91 17.19
C VAL A 66 14.44 5.57 18.29
N LYS A 67 14.84 6.58 19.09
CA LYS A 67 15.70 6.36 20.24
C LYS A 67 14.99 5.49 21.27
N ALA A 68 15.75 4.70 22.03
CA ALA A 68 15.26 3.95 23.19
C ALA A 68 14.95 4.89 24.37
N ASP A 69 14.01 5.79 24.15
CA ASP A 69 13.55 6.82 25.09
C ASP A 69 12.02 6.86 25.06
N PHE A 70 11.41 6.88 26.25
CA PHE A 70 9.95 6.85 26.38
C PHE A 70 9.29 8.05 25.69
N GLY A 71 9.86 9.25 25.88
CA GLY A 71 9.35 10.48 25.27
C GLY A 71 9.38 10.41 23.75
N ALA A 72 10.53 10.04 23.18
CA ALA A 72 10.72 9.89 21.74
C ALA A 72 9.73 8.89 21.11
N VAL A 73 9.47 7.75 21.75
CA VAL A 73 8.50 6.77 21.26
C VAL A 73 7.08 7.33 21.29
N ILE A 74 6.67 7.97 22.40
CA ILE A 74 5.33 8.55 22.53
C ILE A 74 5.10 9.67 21.50
N ASP A 75 6.12 10.48 21.19
CA ASP A 75 6.01 11.56 20.20
C ASP A 75 5.78 11.02 18.79
N VAL A 76 6.50 9.97 18.38
CA VAL A 76 6.28 9.30 17.09
C VAL A 76 4.87 8.70 17.03
N LEU A 77 4.40 8.07 18.11
CA LEU A 77 3.06 7.49 18.18
C LEU A 77 1.97 8.56 18.07
N LYS A 78 2.06 9.65 18.85
CA LYS A 78 1.10 10.77 18.81
C LYS A 78 1.06 11.42 17.42
N LYS A 79 2.23 11.64 16.80
CA LYS A 79 2.33 12.16 15.43
C LYS A 79 1.62 11.23 14.44
N HIS A 80 1.85 9.92 14.54
CA HIS A 80 1.20 8.95 13.65
C HIS A 80 -0.31 8.91 13.83
N LEU A 81 -0.81 8.87 15.07
CA LEU A 81 -2.24 8.83 15.37
C LEU A 81 -2.97 10.10 14.94
N SER A 82 -2.40 11.28 15.21
CA SER A 82 -2.99 12.56 14.81
C SER A 82 -3.10 12.72 13.29
N SER A 83 -2.15 12.15 12.53
CA SER A 83 -2.19 12.15 11.07
C SER A 83 -3.33 11.29 10.49
N LYS A 84 -3.83 10.31 11.25
CA LYS A 84 -4.96 9.46 10.84
C LYS A 84 -6.32 10.07 11.19
N THR A 85 -6.41 10.88 12.23
CA THR A 85 -7.67 11.51 12.67
C THR A 85 -8.11 12.65 11.75
N ARG A 86 -7.20 13.28 10.98
CA ARG A 86 -7.52 14.31 9.99
C ARG A 86 -7.88 13.73 8.62
N LYS A 87 -8.94 12.92 8.55
CA LYS A 87 -9.65 12.59 7.29
C LYS A 87 -11.13 12.38 7.58
N HIS A 88 -11.83 13.46 7.86
CA HIS A 88 -13.27 13.61 7.67
C HIS A 88 -13.55 15.03 7.20
#